data_AF-A0A936JW97-F1
#
_entry.id   AF-A0A936JW97-F1
#
_cell.length_a   1.000
_cell.length_b   1.000
_cell.length_c   1.000
_cell.angle_alpha   90.00
_cell.angle_beta   90.00
_cell.angle_gamma   90.00
#
_symmetry.space_group_name_H-M   'P 1'
#
loop_
_entity.id
_entity.type
_entity.pdbx_description
1 polymer ?
#
loop_
_entity_poly.entity_id
_entity_poly.type
_entity_poly.pdbx_seq_one_letter_code
_entity_poly.pdbx_strand_id
1 'polypeptide(L)'
;MQEFAFTRQPDRADGANLTPVSLEAAGGGTRLTLRYLRPIQGPATLDYLAEVSADLKTWSSAATDVEQLAPVSQGGGVEQVTVRGTAALGSTPRLFLRIRLVKR
;
A
#
# COMPACT_ATOMS: atom_id res chain seq x y z
N MET A 1 12.92 -10.57 5.25
CA MET A 1 11.82 -10.07 6.11
C MET A 1 10.69 -9.40 5.31
N GLN A 2 10.99 -8.61 4.27
CA GLN A 2 9.96 -8.01 3.39
C GLN A 2 9.12 -9.06 2.66
N GLU A 3 9.70 -10.18 2.22
CA GLU A 3 8.96 -11.24 1.52
C GLU A 3 7.88 -11.89 2.39
N PHE A 4 8.13 -12.10 3.70
CA PHE A 4 7.11 -12.58 4.64
C PHE A 4 5.99 -11.54 4.89
N ALA A 5 6.33 -10.25 4.88
CA ALA A 5 5.37 -9.18 5.12
C ALA A 5 4.32 -9.07 3.99
N PHE A 6 4.64 -9.53 2.78
CA PHE A 6 3.72 -9.54 1.65
C PHE A 6 3.30 -10.96 1.23
N THR A 7 3.42 -11.92 2.16
CA THR A 7 3.02 -13.32 1.97
C THR A 7 3.64 -13.97 0.72
N ARG A 8 4.94 -13.71 0.48
CA ARG A 8 5.72 -14.33 -0.59
C ARG A 8 6.54 -15.52 -0.06
N GLN A 9 6.88 -16.41 -0.99
CA GLN A 9 7.79 -17.53 -0.78
C GLN A 9 9.24 -17.01 -0.94
N PRO A 10 10.05 -16.96 0.13
CA PRO A 10 11.41 -16.39 0.08
C PRO A 10 12.39 -17.22 -0.77
N ASP A 11 12.00 -18.43 -1.17
CA ASP A 11 12.77 -19.35 -2.01
C ASP A 11 12.39 -19.28 -3.50
N ARG A 12 11.43 -18.41 -3.88
CA ARG A 12 10.96 -18.29 -5.25
C ARG A 12 11.19 -16.88 -5.80
N ALA A 13 11.97 -16.79 -6.87
CA ALA A 13 12.20 -15.53 -7.58
C ALA A 13 10.88 -14.91 -8.06
N ASP A 14 10.70 -13.62 -7.79
CA ASP A 14 9.48 -12.87 -8.09
C ASP A 14 9.28 -12.70 -9.62
N GLY A 15 8.48 -13.58 -10.23
CA GLY A 15 8.12 -13.47 -11.66
C GLY A 15 7.13 -12.34 -12.01
N ALA A 16 6.61 -11.61 -11.01
CA ALA A 16 5.65 -10.53 -11.20
C ALA A 16 5.79 -9.43 -10.12
N ASN A 17 5.62 -8.17 -10.54
CA ASN A 17 5.71 -6.98 -9.69
C ASN A 17 4.99 -7.18 -8.35
N LEU A 18 5.70 -6.87 -7.26
CA LEU A 18 5.29 -7.02 -5.85
C LEU A 18 3.94 -6.38 -5.52
N THR A 19 3.51 -5.40 -6.30
CA THR A 19 2.38 -4.53 -6.01
C THR A 19 1.93 -3.93 -7.34
N PRO A 20 0.74 -4.23 -7.87
CA PRO A 20 0.20 -3.39 -8.93
C PRO A 20 -0.03 -2.00 -8.34
N VAL A 21 0.86 -1.06 -8.66
CA VAL A 21 0.55 0.37 -8.58
C VAL A 21 -0.39 0.64 -9.73
N SER A 22 -1.60 1.08 -9.41
CA SER A 22 -2.63 1.38 -10.40
C SER A 22 -3.10 2.80 -10.23
N LEU A 23 -3.40 3.46 -11.34
CA LEU A 23 -4.13 4.71 -11.33
C LEU A 23 -5.63 4.38 -11.36
N GLU A 24 -6.36 4.79 -10.33
CA GLU A 24 -7.80 4.55 -10.26
C GLU A 24 -8.56 5.85 -10.58
N ALA A 25 -9.46 5.81 -11.56
CA ALA A 25 -10.37 6.90 -11.85
C ALA A 25 -11.67 6.69 -11.07
N ALA A 26 -12.00 7.60 -10.15
CA ALA A 26 -13.25 7.53 -9.40
C ALA A 26 -13.82 8.95 -9.20
N GLY A 27 -14.99 9.21 -9.81
CA GLY A 27 -15.97 10.27 -9.47
C GLY A 27 -15.53 11.73 -9.28
N GLY A 28 -14.24 12.05 -9.37
CA GLY A 28 -13.65 13.34 -9.00
C GLY A 28 -12.16 13.44 -9.32
N GLY A 29 -11.67 12.65 -10.28
CA GLY A 29 -10.28 12.63 -10.75
C GLY A 29 -9.61 11.27 -10.65
N THR A 30 -8.43 11.14 -11.26
CA THR A 30 -7.57 9.96 -11.12
C THR A 30 -6.74 10.10 -9.86
N ARG A 31 -6.64 9.05 -9.04
CA ARG A 31 -5.84 9.02 -7.81
C ARG A 31 -4.76 7.95 -7.89
N LEU A 32 -3.70 8.14 -7.10
CA LEU A 32 -2.63 7.16 -6.96
C LEU A 32 -3.07 6.08 -5.98
N THR A 33 -3.12 4.83 -6.46
CA THR A 33 -3.58 3.67 -5.68
C THR A 33 -2.48 2.61 -5.62
N LEU A 34 -2.33 1.97 -4.47
CA LEU A 34 -1.40 0.86 -4.24
C LEU A 34 -2.16 -0.30 -3.60
N ARG A 35 -1.99 -1.50 -4.18
CA ARG A 35 -2.67 -2.71 -3.73
C ARG A 35 -1.68 -3.82 -3.39
N TYR A 36 -1.72 -4.32 -2.16
CA TYR A 36 -0.79 -5.34 -1.67
C TYR A 36 -1.51 -6.43 -0.88
N LEU A 37 -0.86 -7.59 -0.75
CA LEU A 37 -1.31 -8.67 0.12
C LEU A 37 -0.60 -8.58 1.47
N ARG A 38 -1.29 -8.90 2.57
CA ARG A 38 -0.67 -9.07 3.88
C ARG A 38 -1.30 -10.24 4.63
N PRO A 39 -0.56 -10.91 5.52
CA PRO A 39 -1.17 -11.87 6.43
C PRO A 39 -2.08 -11.18 7.44
N ILE A 40 -3.25 -11.77 7.70
CA ILE A 40 -4.19 -11.33 8.75
C ILE A 40 -3.60 -11.64 10.13
N GLN A 41 -2.83 -12.73 10.24
CA GLN A 41 -2.15 -13.18 11.46
C GLN A 41 -0.78 -13.75 11.11
N GLY A 42 0.25 -13.49 11.94
CA GLY A 42 1.61 -13.96 11.69
C GLY A 42 2.57 -13.78 12.88
N PRO A 43 3.75 -14.42 12.85
CA PRO A 43 4.69 -14.49 13.98
C PRO A 43 5.40 -13.17 14.31
N ALA A 44 5.29 -12.17 13.43
CA ALA A 44 5.73 -10.81 13.67
C ALA A 44 4.53 -9.88 13.48
N THR A 45 4.06 -9.25 14.55
CA THR A 45 3.08 -8.17 14.47
C THR A 45 3.71 -6.97 13.77
N LEU A 46 3.43 -6.82 12.48
CA LEU A 46 3.86 -5.68 11.67
C LEU A 46 2.69 -4.72 11.48
N ASP A 47 2.95 -3.43 11.67
CA ASP A 47 2.05 -2.36 11.25
C ASP A 47 2.43 -1.91 9.84
N TYR A 48 1.41 -1.78 8.99
CA TYR A 48 1.54 -1.33 7.60
C TYR A 48 1.00 0.09 7.53
N LEU A 49 1.90 1.06 7.37
CA LEU A 49 1.55 2.47 7.30
C LEU A 49 1.65 2.94 5.85
N ALA A 50 0.52 3.34 5.29
CA ALA A 50 0.48 3.93 3.97
C ALA A 50 0.84 5.42 4.08
N GLU A 51 1.77 5.87 3.24
CA GLU A 51 2.35 7.20 3.33
C GLU A 51 2.47 7.86 1.96
N VAL A 52 2.16 9.16 1.89
CA VAL A 52 2.42 9.99 0.71
C VAL A 52 3.50 11.02 0.94
N SER A 53 4.12 11.46 -0.16
CA SER A 53 5.13 12.51 -0.16
C SER A 53 5.06 13.33 -1.44
N ALA A 54 5.37 14.62 -1.35
CA ALA A 54 5.55 15.50 -2.51
C ALA A 54 7.02 15.70 -2.90
N ASP A 55 7.96 15.39 -2.00
CA ASP A 55 9.38 15.73 -2.10
C ASP A 55 10.34 14.55 -1.86
N LEU A 56 9.80 13.34 -1.59
CA LEU A 56 10.50 12.12 -1.18
C LEU A 56 11.25 12.22 0.17
N LYS A 57 11.13 13.34 0.88
CA LYS A 57 11.81 13.60 2.15
C LYS A 57 10.82 13.57 3.31
N THR A 58 9.70 14.26 3.12
CA THR A 58 8.63 14.40 4.10
C THR A 58 7.52 13.43 3.74
N TRP A 59 7.15 12.57 4.69
CA TRP A 59 6.15 11.51 4.48
C TRP A 59 5.00 11.69 5.49
N SER A 60 3.77 11.62 5.01
CA SER A 60 2.56 11.72 5.84
C SER A 60 1.73 10.45 5.72
N SER A 61 1.31 9.92 6.86
CA SER A 61 0.31 8.84 6.99
C SER A 61 -1.02 9.34 7.54
N ALA A 62 -1.27 10.67 7.51
CA ALA A 62 -2.50 11.24 8.04
C ALA A 62 -3.71 10.78 7.20
N ALA A 63 -4.85 10.58 7.86
CA ALA A 63 -6.09 10.16 7.19
C ALA A 63 -6.62 11.20 6.18
N THR A 64 -6.17 12.45 6.27
CA THR A 64 -6.45 13.51 5.27
C THR A 64 -5.69 13.31 3.97
N ASP A 65 -4.57 12.59 4.00
CA ASP A 65 -3.61 12.49 2.89
C ASP A 65 -3.64 11.10 2.24
N VAL A 66 -3.96 10.07 3.03
CA VAL A 66 -4.05 8.68 2.60
C VAL A 66 -5.29 8.01 3.19
N GLU A 67 -5.94 7.22 2.36
CA GLU A 67 -7.10 6.42 2.74
C GLU A 67 -6.82 4.94 2.45
N GLN A 68 -7.13 4.08 3.41
CA GLN A 68 -7.19 2.63 3.20
C GLN A 68 -8.64 2.22 2.97
N LEU A 69 -8.91 1.51 1.88
CA LEU A 69 -10.21 0.88 1.66
C LEU A 69 -10.35 -0.35 2.57
N ALA A 70 -11.58 -0.84 2.72
CA ALA A 70 -11.84 -2.08 3.44
C ALA A 70 -11.01 -3.23 2.84
N PRO A 71 -10.16 -3.92 3.63
CA PRO A 71 -9.40 -5.07 3.14
C PRO A 71 -10.32 -6.20 2.68
N VAL A 72 -9.89 -6.92 1.66
CA VAL A 72 -10.63 -8.05 1.09
C VAL A 72 -9.89 -9.35 1.40
N SER A 73 -10.50 -10.21 2.21
CA SER A 73 -9.97 -11.55 2.51
C SER A 73 -9.76 -12.33 1.21
N GLN A 74 -8.60 -12.98 1.08
CA GLN A 74 -8.26 -13.87 -0.03
C GLN A 74 -8.33 -15.35 0.38
N GLY A 75 -8.81 -15.65 1.60
CA GLY A 75 -8.69 -16.97 2.20
C GLY A 75 -7.27 -17.27 2.68
N GLY A 76 -7.09 -18.37 3.41
CA GLY A 76 -5.76 -18.84 3.84
C GLY A 76 -5.03 -17.91 4.82
N GLY A 77 -5.75 -17.06 5.55
CA GLY A 77 -5.13 -16.12 6.50
C GLY A 77 -4.46 -14.90 5.86
N VAL A 78 -4.79 -14.59 4.61
CA VAL A 78 -4.25 -13.46 3.83
C VAL A 78 -5.38 -12.53 3.41
N GLU A 79 -5.10 -11.24 3.40
CA GLU A 79 -6.01 -10.23 2.88
C GLU A 79 -5.31 -9.32 1.86
N GLN A 80 -6.10 -8.80 0.92
CA GLN A 80 -5.69 -7.78 -0.02
C GLN A 80 -6.09 -6.41 0.52
N VAL A 81 -5.11 -5.52 0.63
CA VAL A 81 -5.29 -4.14 1.08
C VAL A 81 -5.12 -3.21 -0.10
N THR A 82 -6.05 -2.27 -0.25
CA THR A 82 -5.97 -1.18 -1.22
C THR A 82 -5.86 0.13 -0.47
N VAL A 83 -4.83 0.92 -0.77
CA VAL A 83 -4.65 2.28 -0.25
C VAL A 83 -4.60 3.26 -1.40
N ARG A 84 -5.08 4.48 -1.16
CA ARG A 84 -5.04 5.56 -2.15
C ARG A 84 -4.66 6.89 -1.51
N GLY A 85 -3.93 7.71 -2.27
CA GLY A 85 -3.77 9.13 -1.93
C GLY A 85 -5.10 9.86 -2.10
N THR A 86 -5.40 10.81 -1.22
CA THR A 86 -6.63 11.61 -1.29
C THR A 86 -6.55 12.71 -2.36
N ALA A 87 -5.34 13.21 -2.63
CA ALA A 87 -5.08 14.20 -3.68
C ALA A 87 -5.28 13.60 -5.08
N ALA A 88 -5.95 14.37 -5.96
CA ALA A 88 -6.09 14.01 -7.35
C ALA A 88 -4.77 14.19 -8.12
N LEU A 89 -4.51 13.32 -9.08
CA LEU A 89 -3.40 13.51 -10.01
C LEU A 89 -3.61 14.82 -10.80
N GLY A 90 -2.54 15.61 -10.90
CA GLY A 90 -2.58 16.93 -11.53
C GLY A 90 -2.92 18.08 -10.58
N SER A 91 -3.47 17.84 -9.38
CA SER A 91 -3.62 18.91 -8.37
C SER A 91 -2.31 19.19 -7.62
N THR A 92 -1.36 18.25 -7.69
CA THR A 92 -0.05 18.32 -7.05
C THR A 92 1.01 18.06 -8.11
N PRO A 93 2.08 18.88 -8.21
CA PRO A 93 3.09 18.73 -9.26
C PRO A 93 3.85 17.39 -9.16
N ARG A 94 3.96 16.82 -7.96
CA ARG A 94 4.56 15.51 -7.67
C ARG A 94 3.84 14.87 -6.50
N LEU A 95 3.58 13.56 -6.61
CA LEU A 95 3.00 12.78 -5.54
C LEU A 95 3.57 11.36 -5.60
N PHE A 96 4.06 10.89 -4.46
CA PHE A 96 4.63 9.56 -4.27
C PHE A 96 3.83 8.85 -3.18
N LEU A 97 3.63 7.54 -3.32
CA LEU A 97 2.92 6.70 -2.35
C LEU A 97 3.81 5.50 -2.01
N ARG A 98 3.89 5.14 -0.73
CA ARG A 98 4.62 3.95 -0.26
C ARG A 98 3.87 3.25 0.88
N ILE A 99 4.31 2.04 1.18
CA ILE A 99 3.99 1.34 2.43
C ILE A 99 5.25 1.28 3.29
N ARG A 100 5.18 1.80 4.52
CA ARG A 100 6.20 1.64 5.53
C ARG A 100 5.79 0.51 6.48
N LEU A 101 6.68 -0.47 6.62
CA LEU A 101 6.53 -1.56 7.58
C LEU A 101 7.18 -1.16 8.89
N VAL A 102 6.43 -1.27 9.99
CA VAL A 102 6.93 -1.03 11.34
C VAL A 102 6.73 -2.29 12.16
N LYS A 103 7.78 -2.72 12.86
CA LYS A 103 7.66 -3.80 13.83
C LYS A 103 6.97 -3.27 15.08
N ARG A 104 5.91 -3.94 15.55
CA ARG A 104 5.37 -3.70 16.90
C ARG A 104 6.33 -4.20 17.97
#